data_AF-A0A7C5UPU5-F1
#
_entry.id   AF-A0A7C5UPU5-F1
#
_cell.length_a   1.000
_cell.length_b   1.000
_cell.length_c   1.000
_cell.angle_alpha   90.00
_cell.angle_beta   90.00
_cell.angle_gamma   90.00
#
_symmetry.space_group_name_H-M   'P 1'
#
loop_
_entity.id
_entity.type
_entity.pdbx_description
1 polymer ?
#
loop_
_entity_poly.entity_id
_entity_poly.type
_entity_poly.pdbx_seq_one_letter_code
_entity_poly.pdbx_strand_id
1 'polypeptide(L)'
;MKRILWGVVLAGLVLLAACGAEKLIEKPAGEMNLRLEDLGASYRLEQEKSLPDLLEMLHLEESPGFLEASLRVFTGVLSETGDISPSVALIAAVLRCDSSGGAQAALQDIRTHIEGGLRMQDAGLQVEKREPPQLVEGEIEVDFARATVRTGESYLLLFRRRNVLGFLVTAGPAGAFSEEQVIDLARKMAGRVPLPQP
;
A
#
# COMPACT_ATOMS: atom_id res chain seq x y z
N MET A 1 -25.93 16.48 -45.02
CA MET A 1 -25.82 15.44 -43.97
C MET A 1 -24.42 14.82 -43.86
N LYS A 2 -23.72 14.49 -44.95
CA LYS A 2 -22.35 13.90 -44.90
C LYS A 2 -21.30 14.74 -44.15
N ARG A 3 -21.37 16.08 -44.17
CA ARG A 3 -20.38 16.97 -43.54
C ARG A 3 -20.42 16.99 -42.00
N ILE A 4 -21.57 16.72 -41.39
CA ILE A 4 -21.73 16.71 -39.92
C ILE A 4 -21.15 15.41 -39.34
N LEU A 5 -21.32 14.30 -40.06
CA LEU A 5 -20.80 12.98 -39.64
C LEU A 5 -19.27 12.98 -39.53
N TRP A 6 -18.57 13.63 -40.47
CA TRP A 6 -17.10 13.76 -40.42
C TRP A 6 -16.62 14.63 -39.25
N GLY A 7 -17.37 15.69 -38.89
CA GLY A 7 -17.03 16.53 -37.73
C GLY A 7 -17.16 15.78 -36.39
N VAL A 8 -18.16 14.91 -36.26
CA VAL A 8 -18.36 14.08 -35.07
C VAL A 8 -17.30 12.98 -34.96
N VAL A 9 -16.93 12.35 -36.09
CA VAL A 9 -15.86 11.33 -36.11
C VAL A 9 -14.50 11.95 -35.80
N LEU A 10 -14.20 13.15 -36.32
CA LEU A 10 -12.96 13.85 -36.04
C LEU A 10 -12.89 14.33 -34.58
N ALA A 11 -14.00 14.85 -34.03
CA ALA A 11 -14.08 15.23 -32.62
C ALA A 11 -13.96 14.01 -31.69
N GLY A 12 -14.55 12.87 -32.06
CA GLY A 12 -14.42 11.61 -31.33
C GLY A 12 -12.99 11.06 -31.35
N LEU A 13 -12.29 11.17 -32.48
CA LEU A 13 -10.87 10.78 -32.60
C LEU A 13 -9.94 11.71 -31.82
N VAL A 14 -10.22 13.01 -31.79
CA VAL A 14 -9.45 13.98 -30.99
C VAL A 14 -9.71 13.80 -29.50
N LEU A 15 -10.93 13.45 -29.08
CA LEU A 15 -11.23 13.09 -27.68
C LEU A 15 -10.54 11.79 -27.26
N LEU A 16 -10.45 10.79 -28.14
CA LEU A 16 -9.69 9.57 -27.90
C LEU A 16 -8.17 9.80 -27.85
N ALA A 17 -7.65 10.76 -28.64
CA ALA A 17 -6.23 11.13 -28.62
C ALA A 17 -5.87 12.08 -27.46
N ALA A 18 -6.82 12.86 -26.96
CA ALA A 18 -6.68 13.72 -25.77
C ALA A 18 -6.84 12.95 -24.45
N CYS A 19 -7.46 11.76 -24.48
CA CYS A 19 -7.23 10.72 -23.48
C CYS A 19 -5.86 10.09 -23.71
N GLY A 20 -4.79 10.87 -23.51
CA GLY A 20 -3.44 10.34 -23.47
C GLY A 20 -3.42 9.19 -22.47
N ALA A 21 -3.07 7.98 -22.95
CA ALA A 21 -3.02 6.80 -22.10
C ALA A 21 -2.19 7.14 -20.86
N GLU A 22 -2.81 7.07 -19.68
CA GLU A 22 -2.15 7.37 -18.42
C GLU A 22 -0.88 6.52 -18.33
N LYS A 23 0.29 7.15 -18.30
CA LYS A 23 1.56 6.42 -18.30
C LYS A 23 1.65 5.59 -17.02
N LEU A 24 1.57 4.28 -17.16
CA LEU A 24 1.66 3.36 -16.03
C LEU A 24 3.08 3.40 -15.46
N ILE A 25 3.17 3.15 -14.16
CA ILE A 25 4.44 2.93 -13.48
C ILE A 25 4.86 1.50 -13.79
N GLU A 26 6.03 1.34 -14.39
CA GLU A 26 6.61 0.05 -14.79
C GLU A 26 7.75 -0.41 -13.86
N LYS A 27 8.15 0.45 -12.90
CA LYS A 27 9.20 0.12 -11.95
C LYS A 27 8.78 -1.12 -11.13
N PRO A 28 9.67 -2.11 -10.92
CA PRO A 28 9.32 -3.33 -10.19
C PRO A 28 8.86 -3.06 -8.75
N ALA A 29 7.82 -3.76 -8.31
CA ALA A 29 7.25 -3.64 -6.96
C ALA A 29 8.30 -3.79 -5.85
N GLY A 30 9.25 -4.73 -5.99
CA GLY A 30 10.33 -4.95 -5.01
C GLY A 30 11.32 -3.78 -4.87
N GLU A 31 11.45 -2.95 -5.92
CA GLU A 31 12.28 -1.73 -5.88
C GLU A 31 11.52 -0.52 -5.31
N MET A 32 10.19 -0.59 -5.28
CA MET A 32 9.32 0.43 -4.68
C MET A 32 9.04 0.15 -3.20
N ASN A 33 9.26 -1.08 -2.73
CA ASN A 33 9.00 -1.49 -1.36
C ASN A 33 10.12 -1.08 -0.38
N LEU A 34 9.80 -1.07 0.93
CA LEU A 34 10.76 -0.86 2.00
C LEU A 34 11.81 -1.96 2.05
N ARG A 35 13.04 -1.58 2.39
CA ARG A 35 14.18 -2.47 2.58
C ARG A 35 14.56 -2.50 4.04
N LEU A 36 15.29 -3.54 4.47
CA LEU A 36 15.72 -3.67 5.87
C LEU A 36 16.49 -2.44 6.38
N GLU A 37 17.32 -1.83 5.52
CA GLU A 37 18.07 -0.60 5.77
C GLU A 37 17.18 0.61 6.14
N ASP A 38 15.88 0.58 5.82
CA ASP A 38 14.94 1.66 6.13
C ASP A 38 14.44 1.65 7.59
N LEU A 39 14.50 0.50 8.27
CA LEU A 39 13.88 0.30 9.60
C LEU A 39 14.86 0.45 10.77
N GLY A 40 16.17 0.39 10.52
CA GLY A 40 17.22 0.42 11.54
C GLY A 40 17.67 -0.97 12.03
N ALA A 41 18.72 -0.99 12.85
CA ALA A 41 19.45 -2.21 13.22
C ALA A 41 18.66 -3.21 14.08
N SER A 42 17.57 -2.77 14.72
CA SER A 42 16.76 -3.60 15.62
C SER A 42 15.73 -4.47 14.90
N TYR A 43 15.61 -4.33 13.57
CA TYR A 43 14.72 -5.11 12.74
C TYR A 43 15.46 -6.19 11.97
N ARG A 44 14.74 -7.24 11.60
CA ARG A 44 15.18 -8.27 10.67
C ARG A 44 14.08 -8.56 9.66
N LEU A 45 14.49 -8.89 8.43
CA LEU A 45 13.58 -9.39 7.41
C LEU A 45 13.31 -10.88 7.71
N GLU A 46 12.05 -11.21 8.02
CA GLU A 46 11.63 -12.60 8.27
C GLU A 46 11.17 -13.29 7.01
N GLN A 47 10.39 -12.56 6.19
CA GLN A 47 9.78 -13.11 4.99
C GLN A 47 9.82 -12.08 3.87
N GLU A 48 10.20 -12.55 2.68
CA GLU A 48 10.00 -11.84 1.42
C GLU A 48 9.20 -12.74 0.50
N LYS A 49 8.09 -12.21 0.01
CA LYS A 49 7.00 -12.94 -0.62
C LYS A 49 6.50 -12.19 -1.86
N SER A 50 5.81 -12.93 -2.72
CA SER A 50 5.40 -12.47 -4.05
C SER A 50 3.89 -12.28 -4.15
N LEU A 51 3.38 -12.05 -5.36
CA LEU A 51 1.94 -11.82 -5.60
C LEU A 51 1.03 -12.95 -5.10
N PRO A 52 1.28 -14.24 -5.38
CA PRO A 52 0.43 -15.32 -4.87
C PRO A 52 0.28 -15.30 -3.35
N ASP A 53 1.38 -15.07 -2.63
CA ASP A 53 1.36 -14.97 -1.17
C ASP A 53 0.55 -13.77 -0.66
N LEU A 54 0.62 -12.64 -1.38
CA LEU A 54 -0.14 -11.45 -1.04
C LEU A 54 -1.65 -11.71 -1.21
N LEU A 55 -2.04 -12.32 -2.34
CA LEU A 55 -3.43 -12.64 -2.61
C LEU A 55 -3.97 -13.64 -1.59
N GLU A 56 -3.18 -14.66 -1.24
CA GLU A 56 -3.52 -15.60 -0.18
C GLU A 56 -3.70 -14.89 1.17
N MET A 57 -2.75 -14.05 1.57
CA MET A 57 -2.80 -13.30 2.83
C MET A 57 -4.03 -12.40 2.93
N LEU A 58 -4.43 -11.78 1.81
CA LEU A 58 -5.58 -10.89 1.75
C LEU A 58 -6.88 -11.61 1.39
N HIS A 59 -6.85 -12.93 1.16
CA HIS A 59 -7.99 -13.69 0.65
C HIS A 59 -8.60 -13.10 -0.63
N LEU A 60 -7.77 -12.52 -1.50
CA LEU A 60 -8.17 -11.97 -2.79
C LEU A 60 -8.07 -13.03 -3.88
N GLU A 61 -9.04 -13.04 -4.79
CA GLU A 61 -8.96 -13.89 -5.99
C GLU A 61 -7.89 -13.37 -6.95
N GLU A 62 -7.24 -14.28 -7.67
CA GLU A 62 -6.35 -13.90 -8.77
C GLU A 62 -7.13 -13.12 -9.82
N SER A 63 -6.60 -11.95 -10.19
CA SER A 63 -7.14 -11.10 -11.24
C SER A 63 -6.05 -10.83 -12.26
N PRO A 64 -6.34 -10.87 -13.57
CA PRO A 64 -5.37 -10.49 -14.60
C PRO A 64 -4.92 -9.02 -14.46
N GLY A 65 -5.67 -8.20 -13.73
CA GLY A 65 -5.30 -6.82 -13.42
C GLY A 65 -4.19 -6.68 -12.38
N PHE A 66 -3.83 -7.75 -11.65
CA PHE A 66 -2.67 -7.77 -10.75
C PHE A 66 -1.43 -8.26 -11.48
N LEU A 67 -0.45 -7.38 -11.65
CA LEU A 67 0.73 -7.66 -12.46
C LEU A 67 1.88 -8.25 -11.63
N GLU A 68 2.13 -7.68 -10.46
CA GLU A 68 3.18 -8.13 -9.55
C GLU A 68 2.97 -7.56 -8.15
N ALA A 69 3.57 -8.20 -7.15
CA ALA A 69 3.66 -7.65 -5.81
C ALA A 69 5.00 -7.98 -5.15
N SER A 70 5.37 -7.15 -4.18
CA SER A 70 6.41 -7.42 -3.21
C SER A 70 5.81 -7.32 -1.83
N LEU A 71 5.91 -8.40 -1.05
CA LEU A 71 5.50 -8.46 0.35
C LEU A 71 6.72 -8.70 1.22
N ARG A 72 6.94 -7.84 2.21
CA ARG A 72 8.04 -7.98 3.17
C ARG A 72 7.51 -7.91 4.59
N VAL A 73 7.84 -8.92 5.38
CA VAL A 73 7.52 -8.99 6.80
C VAL A 73 8.80 -8.80 7.58
N PHE A 74 8.84 -7.73 8.36
CA PHE A 74 9.93 -7.43 9.27
C PHE A 74 9.47 -7.67 10.69
N THR A 75 10.34 -8.25 11.51
CA THR A 75 10.14 -8.29 12.97
C THR A 75 11.24 -7.51 13.65
N GLY A 76 10.90 -6.91 14.77
CA GLY A 76 11.84 -6.16 15.60
C GLY A 76 11.77 -6.60 17.04
N VAL A 77 12.84 -6.28 17.77
CA VAL A 77 12.89 -6.43 19.22
C VAL A 77 12.81 -5.04 19.85
N LEU A 78 11.81 -4.82 20.70
CA LEU A 78 11.79 -3.72 21.66
C LEU A 78 12.67 -4.11 22.83
N SER A 79 13.95 -3.74 22.86
CA SER A 79 14.73 -3.89 24.10
C SER A 79 15.80 -2.82 24.27
N GLU A 80 15.90 -2.31 25.49
CA GLU A 80 17.15 -1.80 26.06
C GLU A 80 17.98 -2.93 26.73
N THR A 81 17.45 -4.17 26.82
CA THR A 81 17.97 -5.22 27.73
C THR A 81 18.39 -6.55 27.09
N GLY A 82 18.35 -6.71 25.77
CA GLY A 82 19.04 -7.81 25.07
C GLY A 82 18.32 -9.16 24.97
N ASP A 83 17.06 -9.29 25.40
CA ASP A 83 16.28 -10.52 25.18
C ASP A 83 15.48 -10.46 23.87
N ILE A 84 15.67 -11.47 23.01
CA ILE A 84 15.04 -11.59 21.69
C ILE A 84 13.63 -12.17 21.86
N SER A 85 12.64 -11.29 21.96
CA SER A 85 11.23 -11.64 21.76
C SER A 85 10.71 -10.85 20.55
N PRO A 86 10.00 -11.46 19.57
CA PRO A 86 9.42 -10.74 18.43
C PRO A 86 8.30 -9.85 18.96
N SER A 87 8.67 -8.66 19.40
CA SER A 87 7.78 -7.75 20.13
C SER A 87 6.99 -6.88 19.17
N VAL A 88 7.44 -6.75 17.92
CA VAL A 88 6.78 -5.97 16.87
C VAL A 88 6.90 -6.61 15.51
N ALA A 89 5.87 -6.45 14.69
CA ALA A 89 5.85 -6.82 13.27
C ALA A 89 5.52 -5.59 12.41
N LEU A 90 6.21 -5.48 11.28
CA LEU A 90 5.90 -4.56 10.19
C LEU A 90 5.70 -5.36 8.92
N ILE A 91 4.53 -5.22 8.29
CA ILE A 91 4.25 -5.73 6.97
C ILE A 91 4.29 -4.54 6.02
N ALA A 92 5.20 -4.57 5.04
CA ALA A 92 5.32 -3.55 4.01
C ALA A 92 5.22 -4.20 2.64
N ALA A 93 4.37 -3.64 1.79
CA ALA A 93 4.13 -4.29 0.52
C ALA A 93 3.58 -3.38 -0.56
N VAL A 94 3.96 -3.71 -1.79
CA VAL A 94 3.62 -2.97 -2.99
C VAL A 94 2.92 -3.91 -3.95
N LEU A 95 1.78 -3.47 -4.47
CA LEU A 95 1.03 -4.15 -5.53
C LEU A 95 0.99 -3.26 -6.76
N ARG A 96 1.37 -3.81 -7.91
CA ARG A 96 1.25 -3.14 -9.21
C ARG A 96 0.09 -3.72 -9.99
N CYS A 97 -0.76 -2.84 -10.47
CA CYS A 97 -1.92 -3.16 -11.30
C CYS A 97 -1.65 -2.81 -12.77
N ASP A 98 -2.49 -3.31 -13.65
CA ASP A 98 -2.49 -3.02 -15.08
C ASP A 98 -3.04 -1.63 -15.44
N SER A 99 -3.69 -0.97 -14.48
CA SER A 99 -4.39 0.29 -14.68
C SER A 99 -4.56 1.04 -13.37
N SER A 100 -4.73 2.36 -13.47
CA SER A 100 -5.06 3.23 -12.33
C SER A 100 -6.45 2.92 -11.76
N GLY A 101 -7.41 2.59 -12.64
CA GLY A 101 -8.74 2.13 -12.23
C GLY A 101 -8.70 0.79 -11.48
N GLY A 102 -7.89 -0.16 -11.94
CA GLY A 102 -7.67 -1.43 -11.24
C GLY A 102 -7.07 -1.24 -9.85
N ALA A 103 -6.09 -0.34 -9.71
CA ALA A 103 -5.54 0.03 -8.42
C ALA A 103 -6.58 0.71 -7.51
N GLN A 104 -7.46 1.57 -8.03
CA GLN A 104 -8.53 2.17 -7.23
C GLN A 104 -9.49 1.11 -6.67
N ALA A 105 -9.91 0.15 -7.50
CA ALA A 105 -10.79 -0.93 -7.07
C ALA A 105 -10.11 -1.79 -5.99
N ALA A 106 -8.86 -2.18 -6.24
CA ALA A 106 -8.09 -3.00 -5.32
C ALA A 106 -7.81 -2.30 -3.98
N LEU A 107 -7.62 -0.97 -3.95
CA LEU A 107 -7.44 -0.23 -2.70
C LEU A 107 -8.61 -0.47 -1.73
N GLN A 108 -9.84 -0.42 -2.23
CA GLN A 108 -11.04 -0.60 -1.42
C GLN A 108 -11.20 -2.05 -0.94
N ASP A 109 -10.88 -3.02 -1.81
CA ASP A 109 -10.94 -4.44 -1.49
C ASP A 109 -9.89 -4.79 -0.42
N ILE A 110 -8.64 -4.37 -0.62
CA ILE A 110 -7.54 -4.59 0.33
C ILE A 110 -7.89 -4.02 1.69
N ARG A 111 -8.39 -2.79 1.74
CA ARG A 111 -8.84 -2.17 2.99
C ARG A 111 -9.88 -3.04 3.71
N THR A 112 -10.89 -3.48 2.98
CA THR A 112 -11.99 -4.28 3.54
C THR A 112 -11.47 -5.61 4.10
N HIS A 113 -10.55 -6.27 3.40
CA HIS A 113 -9.98 -7.54 3.82
C HIS A 113 -9.05 -7.39 5.03
N ILE A 114 -8.21 -6.35 5.07
CA ILE A 114 -7.35 -6.09 6.24
C ILE A 114 -8.20 -5.79 7.48
N GLU A 115 -9.18 -4.87 7.37
CA GLU A 115 -10.08 -4.58 8.48
C GLU A 115 -10.87 -5.82 8.91
N GLY A 116 -11.35 -6.64 7.95
CA GLY A 116 -12.03 -7.90 8.22
C GLY A 116 -11.15 -8.90 8.97
N GLY A 117 -9.91 -9.10 8.51
CA GLY A 117 -8.92 -9.97 9.15
C GLY A 117 -8.60 -9.53 10.59
N LEU A 118 -8.42 -8.23 10.82
CA LEU A 118 -8.23 -7.68 12.17
C LEU A 118 -9.44 -7.93 13.07
N ARG A 119 -10.67 -7.77 12.55
CA ARG A 119 -11.91 -8.03 13.32
C ARG A 119 -12.10 -9.51 13.65
N MET A 120 -11.64 -10.42 12.78
CA MET A 120 -11.66 -11.87 13.05
C MET A 120 -10.68 -12.27 14.16
N GLN A 121 -9.54 -11.57 14.27
CA GLN A 121 -8.57 -11.82 15.33
C GLN A 121 -9.00 -11.23 16.68
N ASP A 122 -9.68 -10.08 16.67
CA ASP A 122 -10.19 -9.45 17.88
C ASP A 122 -11.57 -8.83 17.65
N ALA A 123 -12.61 -9.44 18.24
CA ALA A 123 -13.97 -8.94 18.20
C ALA A 123 -14.14 -7.58 18.92
N GLY A 124 -13.17 -7.19 19.77
CA GLY A 124 -13.09 -5.89 20.43
C GLY A 124 -12.32 -4.82 19.64
N LEU A 125 -11.92 -5.10 18.39
CA LEU A 125 -11.16 -4.18 17.55
C LEU A 125 -11.84 -2.81 17.46
N GLN A 126 -11.10 -1.76 17.84
CA GLN A 126 -11.48 -0.38 17.59
C GLN A 126 -10.61 0.18 16.47
N VAL A 127 -11.22 0.52 15.33
CA VAL A 127 -10.54 1.18 14.22
C VAL A 127 -10.87 2.66 14.27
N GLU A 128 -9.85 3.48 14.53
CA GLU A 128 -9.91 4.93 14.52
C GLU A 128 -9.30 5.44 13.22
N LYS A 129 -10.12 6.07 12.38
CA LYS A 129 -9.62 6.74 11.18
C LYS A 129 -8.80 7.96 11.59
N ARG A 130 -7.58 8.08 11.04
CA ARG A 130 -6.68 9.21 11.28
C ARG A 130 -6.74 10.16 10.10
N GLU A 131 -6.21 11.36 10.29
CA GLU A 131 -6.03 12.30 9.19
C GLU A 131 -4.99 11.72 8.20
N PRO A 132 -5.28 11.66 6.89
CA PRO A 132 -4.32 11.19 5.91
C PRO A 132 -3.06 12.08 5.90
N PRO A 133 -1.86 11.52 6.15
CA PRO A 133 -0.63 12.30 6.13
C PRO A 133 -0.20 12.65 4.70
N GLN A 134 0.43 13.80 4.53
CA GLN A 134 1.19 14.08 3.30
C GLN A 134 2.45 13.22 3.28
N LEU A 135 2.55 12.32 2.29
CA LEU A 135 3.70 11.43 2.14
C LEU A 135 4.81 12.03 1.28
N VAL A 136 4.45 12.50 0.09
CA VAL A 136 5.38 13.00 -0.94
C VAL A 136 4.65 14.02 -1.80
N GLU A 137 5.38 14.85 -2.55
CA GLU A 137 4.76 15.75 -3.52
C GLU A 137 4.07 14.98 -4.65
N GLY A 138 3.02 15.59 -5.22
CA GLY A 138 2.23 15.04 -6.32
C GLY A 138 0.96 14.29 -5.88
N GLU A 139 0.23 13.78 -6.87
CA GLU A 139 -1.05 13.08 -6.66
C GLU A 139 -0.79 11.69 -6.04
N ILE A 140 -1.08 11.57 -4.75
CA ILE A 140 -1.08 10.33 -3.99
C ILE A 140 -2.31 10.32 -3.10
N GLU A 141 -3.13 9.28 -3.23
CA GLU A 141 -4.27 9.05 -2.36
C GLU A 141 -3.80 8.26 -1.15
N VAL A 142 -4.18 8.66 0.06
CA VAL A 142 -3.71 8.06 1.31
C VAL A 142 -4.91 7.76 2.20
N ASP A 143 -4.95 6.56 2.77
CA ASP A 143 -5.84 6.20 3.87
C ASP A 143 -4.99 5.78 5.07
N PHE A 144 -5.39 6.24 6.26
CA PHE A 144 -4.62 6.03 7.47
C PHE A 144 -5.54 5.78 8.65
N ALA A 145 -5.25 4.70 9.38
CA ALA A 145 -6.03 4.28 10.52
C ALA A 145 -5.14 3.71 11.62
N ARG A 146 -5.59 3.89 12.87
CA ARG A 146 -5.08 3.16 14.03
C ARG A 146 -6.11 2.12 14.43
N ALA A 147 -5.68 0.88 14.55
CA ALA A 147 -6.42 -0.23 15.08
C ALA A 147 -5.91 -0.52 16.51
N THR A 148 -6.80 -0.46 17.49
CA THR A 148 -6.50 -0.90 18.86
C THR A 148 -7.09 -2.29 19.06
N VAL A 149 -6.23 -3.25 19.43
CA VAL A 149 -6.60 -4.61 19.80
C VAL A 149 -6.23 -4.87 21.25
N ARG A 150 -6.76 -5.91 21.86
CA ARG A 150 -6.55 -6.24 23.28
C ARG A 150 -5.07 -6.38 23.65
N THR A 151 -4.24 -6.82 22.70
CA THR A 151 -2.82 -7.09 22.90
C THR A 151 -1.90 -5.94 22.49
N GLY A 152 -2.44 -4.84 21.96
CA GLY A 152 -1.64 -3.68 21.57
C GLY A 152 -2.26 -2.81 20.49
N GLU A 153 -1.40 -2.18 19.69
CA GLU A 153 -1.78 -1.23 18.66
C GLU A 153 -1.24 -1.66 17.29
N SER A 154 -2.02 -1.33 16.27
CA SER A 154 -1.68 -1.52 14.88
C SER A 154 -1.97 -0.23 14.14
N TYR A 155 -1.09 0.15 13.23
CA TYR A 155 -1.37 1.20 12.25
C TYR A 155 -1.50 0.57 10.87
N LEU A 156 -2.54 1.00 10.15
CA LEU A 156 -2.77 0.67 8.76
C LEU A 156 -2.62 1.95 7.95
N LEU A 157 -1.64 1.98 7.06
CA LEU A 157 -1.48 3.03 6.06
C LEU A 157 -1.51 2.43 4.67
N LEU A 158 -2.43 2.94 3.85
CA LEU A 158 -2.61 2.57 2.47
C LEU A 158 -2.34 3.81 1.62
N PHE A 159 -1.64 3.66 0.51
CA PHE A 159 -1.53 4.73 -0.47
C PHE A 159 -1.64 4.21 -1.90
N ARG A 160 -2.11 5.07 -2.78
CA ARG A 160 -2.21 4.80 -4.22
C ARG A 160 -1.60 5.93 -5.02
N ARG A 161 -0.80 5.55 -6.01
CA ARG A 161 -0.34 6.45 -7.08
C ARG A 161 -0.49 5.72 -8.41
N ARG A 162 -1.38 6.23 -9.27
CA ARG A 162 -1.71 5.60 -10.56
C ARG A 162 -2.09 4.13 -10.36
N ASN A 163 -1.36 3.23 -11.03
CA ASN A 163 -1.52 1.78 -11.00
C ASN A 163 -0.73 1.09 -9.88
N VAL A 164 -0.18 1.82 -8.91
CA VAL A 164 0.60 1.25 -7.80
C VAL A 164 -0.10 1.50 -6.48
N LEU A 165 -0.21 0.45 -5.68
CA LEU A 165 -0.68 0.47 -4.30
C LEU A 165 0.49 0.14 -3.38
N GLY A 166 0.65 0.94 -2.33
CA GLY A 166 1.51 0.63 -1.22
C GLY A 166 0.68 0.45 0.04
N PHE A 167 1.05 -0.52 0.86
CA PHE A 167 0.42 -0.74 2.14
C PHE A 167 1.45 -1.07 3.20
N LEU A 168 1.18 -0.53 4.38
CA LEU A 168 2.03 -0.64 5.55
C LEU A 168 1.15 -0.95 6.75
N VAL A 169 1.37 -2.12 7.35
CA VAL A 169 0.67 -2.58 8.55
C VAL A 169 1.69 -2.81 9.65
N THR A 170 1.53 -2.15 10.77
CA THR A 170 2.32 -2.42 11.99
C THR A 170 1.49 -3.21 12.97
N ALA A 171 2.13 -4.02 13.81
CA ALA A 171 1.48 -4.68 14.94
C ALA A 171 2.49 -4.83 16.09
N GLY A 172 2.08 -4.48 17.30
CA GLY A 172 2.91 -4.60 18.49
C GLY A 172 2.17 -4.17 19.76
N PRO A 173 2.81 -4.24 20.93
CA PRO A 173 2.25 -3.69 22.16
C PRO A 173 1.99 -2.19 22.02
N ALA A 174 1.10 -1.64 22.84
CA ALA A 174 0.82 -0.20 22.81
C ALA A 174 2.11 0.63 22.97
N GLY A 175 2.27 1.65 22.12
CA GLY A 175 3.50 2.45 22.07
C GLY A 175 4.69 1.81 21.35
N ALA A 176 4.54 0.61 20.78
CA ALA A 176 5.57 -0.04 19.97
C ALA A 176 5.98 0.75 18.72
N PHE A 177 5.00 1.40 18.10
CA PHE A 177 5.18 2.28 16.95
C PHE A 177 4.57 3.62 17.30
N SER A 178 5.30 4.70 17.05
CA SER A 178 4.70 6.03 17.04
C SER A 178 4.05 6.28 15.67
N GLU A 179 3.00 7.10 15.65
CA GLU A 179 2.38 7.55 14.40
C GLU A 179 3.40 8.20 13.45
N GLU A 180 4.31 9.02 13.99
CA GLU A 180 5.39 9.66 13.22
C GLU A 180 6.32 8.63 12.57
N GLN A 181 6.71 7.57 13.28
CA GLN A 181 7.55 6.52 12.73
C GLN A 181 6.85 5.79 11.56
N VAL A 182 5.55 5.51 11.71
CA VAL A 182 4.75 4.86 10.65
C VAL A 182 4.65 5.77 9.42
N ILE A 183 4.41 7.06 9.63
CA ILE A 183 4.37 8.07 8.55
C ILE A 183 5.72 8.14 7.84
N ASP A 184 6.84 8.19 8.56
CA ASP A 184 8.16 8.28 7.96
C ASP A 184 8.53 7.04 7.15
N LEU A 185 8.14 5.84 7.61
CA LEU A 185 8.27 4.61 6.82
C LEU A 185 7.41 4.68 5.55
N ALA A 186 6.17 5.15 5.66
CA ALA A 186 5.30 5.34 4.49
C ALA A 186 5.86 6.37 3.50
N ARG A 187 6.49 7.46 3.98
CA ARG A 187 7.18 8.45 3.14
C ARG A 187 8.34 7.83 2.39
N LYS A 188 9.18 7.05 3.07
CA LYS A 188 10.30 6.32 2.46
C LYS A 188 9.82 5.38 1.36
N MET A 189 8.71 4.69 1.58
CA MET A 189 8.12 3.78 0.60
C MET A 189 7.50 4.54 -0.58
N ALA A 190 6.66 5.54 -0.32
CA ALA A 190 6.03 6.38 -1.35
C ALA A 190 7.05 7.15 -2.20
N GLY A 191 8.17 7.58 -1.61
CA GLY A 191 9.27 8.25 -2.32
C GLY A 191 10.01 7.36 -3.31
N ARG A 192 9.88 6.02 -3.21
CA ARG A 192 10.44 5.07 -4.17
C ARG A 192 9.52 4.82 -5.37
N VAL A 193 8.25 5.21 -5.26
CA VAL A 193 7.27 5.14 -6.34
C VAL A 193 7.50 6.35 -7.26
N PRO A 194 7.84 6.14 -8.54
CA PRO A 194 8.16 7.23 -9.46
C PRO A 194 7.04 8.26 -9.55
N LEU A 195 7.43 9.52 -9.78
CA LEU A 195 6.47 10.54 -10.17
C LEU A 195 5.93 10.25 -11.57
N PRO A 196 4.70 10.70 -11.85
CA PRO A 196 4.24 10.94 -13.19
C PRO A 196 5.31 11.59 -14.07
N GLN A 197 5.84 10.88 -15.07
CA GLN A 197 6.52 11.59 -16.14
C GLN A 197 5.45 12.30 -17.00
N PRO A 198 5.66 13.59 -17.33
CA PRO A 198 4.78 14.36 -18.20
C PRO A 198 4.72 13.79 -19.62
#